data_AF-A0A6I9MQ26-F1
#
_entry.id   AF-A0A6I9MQ26-F1
#
_cell.length_a   1.000
_cell.length_b   1.000
_cell.length_c   1.000
_cell.angle_alpha   90.00
_cell.angle_beta   90.00
_cell.angle_gamma   90.00
#
_symmetry.space_group_name_H-M   'P 1'
#
loop_
_entity.id
_entity.type
_entity.pdbx_description
1 polymer ?
#
loop_
_entity_poly.entity_id
_entity_poly.type
_entity_poly.pdbx_seq_one_letter_code
_entity_poly.pdbx_strand_id
1 'polypeptide(L)'
;MLGRQEDKICGIFSALAALSFFCFVQSSSTGSTGMSVAKTTVDKLLKGYDIRLRPDFGGPPVIVGMSINIASIDSISEVNMDYTITMYFQQSWRDKRLAYTEMKLNLTLDNRVADQLWLPDTYFLNDKKSFLHGVTVKNRMIRLHPDGTVLYGLRITTTAACMMDLRRYPLDEQNCTLEIES
;
A
#
# COMPACT_ATOMS: atom_id res chain seq x y z
N MET A 1 4.69 -11.40 -39.74
CA MET A 1 4.30 -10.71 -40.99
C MET A 1 2.90 -11.17 -41.37
N LEU A 2 1.99 -10.19 -41.39
CA LEU A 2 0.62 -10.11 -41.90
C LEU A 2 -0.02 -11.31 -42.64
N GLY A 3 -1.22 -11.69 -42.17
CA GLY A 3 -2.30 -12.34 -42.93
C GLY A 3 -3.59 -12.17 -42.10
N ARG A 4 -4.40 -11.13 -42.35
CA ARG A 4 -5.54 -11.07 -43.28
C ARG A 4 -6.58 -12.16 -43.06
N GLN A 5 -7.74 -11.78 -42.50
CA GLN A 5 -9.03 -12.24 -42.99
C GLN A 5 -10.07 -11.14 -42.74
N GLU A 6 -10.41 -10.43 -43.80
CA GLU A 6 -11.55 -9.52 -43.90
C GLU A 6 -12.78 -10.38 -44.18
N ASP A 7 -13.89 -10.14 -43.49
CA ASP A 7 -15.23 -10.39 -44.03
C ASP A 7 -16.21 -9.44 -43.31
N LYS A 8 -16.49 -8.28 -43.94
CA LYS A 8 -17.55 -7.36 -43.57
C LYS A 8 -18.64 -7.43 -44.62
N ILE A 9 -19.76 -8.07 -44.29
CA ILE A 9 -20.99 -8.01 -45.09
C ILE A 9 -21.67 -6.67 -44.81
N CYS A 10 -21.64 -5.76 -45.78
CA CYS A 10 -22.37 -4.50 -45.74
C CYS A 10 -23.61 -4.63 -46.64
N GLY A 11 -24.78 -4.80 -46.05
CA GLY A 11 -26.05 -4.81 -46.78
C GLY A 11 -26.39 -3.43 -47.33
N ILE A 12 -26.66 -3.36 -48.62
CA ILE A 12 -27.13 -2.16 -49.32
C ILE A 12 -28.63 -2.03 -49.11
N PHE A 13 -29.10 -0.91 -48.54
CA PHE A 13 -30.45 -0.42 -48.76
C PHE A 13 -30.40 1.02 -49.27
N SER A 14 -30.96 1.19 -50.46
CA SER A 14 -31.20 2.44 -51.18
C SER A 14 -32.46 3.11 -50.65
N ALA A 15 -32.38 4.40 -50.29
CA ALA A 15 -33.32 5.45 -50.71
C ALA A 15 -32.96 6.80 -50.04
N LEU A 16 -32.64 7.78 -50.89
CA LEU A 16 -32.81 9.23 -50.76
C LEU A 16 -33.16 9.81 -49.37
N ALA A 17 -32.20 10.47 -48.71
CA ALA A 17 -32.33 11.82 -48.11
C ALA A 17 -31.15 12.14 -47.16
N ALA A 18 -30.62 13.36 -47.30
CA ALA A 18 -29.79 14.11 -46.35
C ALA A 18 -28.49 13.49 -45.80
N LEU A 19 -27.37 14.07 -46.25
CA LEU A 19 -26.03 13.94 -45.67
C LEU A 19 -26.03 14.26 -44.17
N SER A 20 -26.12 13.22 -43.35
CA SER A 20 -25.61 13.23 -41.98
C SER A 20 -24.91 11.90 -41.74
N PHE A 21 -23.59 11.90 -41.93
CA PHE A 21 -22.75 10.75 -41.64
C PHE A 21 -22.59 10.66 -40.11
N PHE A 22 -23.63 10.20 -39.42
CA PHE A 22 -23.50 9.80 -38.02
C PHE A 22 -22.69 8.50 -37.98
N CYS A 23 -21.39 8.64 -37.79
CA CYS A 23 -20.52 7.54 -37.44
C CYS A 23 -20.90 7.10 -36.02
N PHE A 24 -21.81 6.14 -35.88
CA PHE A 24 -22.01 5.45 -34.62
C PHE A 24 -20.78 4.62 -34.33
N VAL A 25 -19.86 5.17 -33.53
CA VAL A 25 -18.85 4.38 -32.82
C VAL A 25 -19.62 3.54 -31.79
N GLN A 26 -19.98 2.31 -32.14
CA GLN A 26 -20.31 1.32 -31.12
C GLN A 26 -19.03 0.98 -30.37
N SER A 27 -18.87 1.59 -29.20
CA SER A 27 -17.92 1.14 -28.18
C SER A 27 -18.31 -0.30 -27.80
N SER A 28 -17.55 -1.27 -28.31
CA SER A 28 -17.58 -2.63 -27.80
C SER A 28 -16.92 -2.60 -26.42
N SER A 29 -17.73 -2.55 -25.37
CA SER A 29 -17.26 -2.57 -23.97
C SER A 29 -16.77 -3.96 -23.58
N THR A 30 -15.64 -4.37 -24.13
CA THR A 30 -14.88 -5.56 -23.69
C THR A 30 -13.83 -5.22 -22.63
N GLY A 31 -14.07 -4.17 -21.83
CA GLY A 31 -13.17 -3.69 -20.77
C GLY A 31 -13.83 -3.44 -19.41
N SER A 32 -15.12 -3.76 -19.22
CA SER A 32 -15.88 -3.36 -18.01
C SER A 32 -15.92 -4.41 -16.89
N THR A 33 -15.47 -5.65 -17.13
CA THR A 33 -15.67 -6.76 -16.18
C THR A 33 -14.70 -6.71 -15.00
N GLY A 34 -13.42 -6.40 -15.24
CA GLY A 34 -12.41 -6.40 -14.16
C GLY A 34 -12.54 -5.25 -13.17
N MET A 35 -12.80 -4.03 -13.68
CA MET A 35 -12.94 -2.83 -12.85
C MET A 35 -14.20 -2.85 -11.98
N SER A 36 -15.32 -3.32 -12.54
CA SER A 36 -16.58 -3.45 -11.80
C SER A 36 -16.49 -4.50 -10.70
N VAL A 37 -15.83 -5.63 -10.95
CA VAL A 37 -15.61 -6.70 -9.95
C VAL A 37 -14.68 -6.23 -8.83
N ALA A 38 -13.59 -5.51 -9.14
CA ALA A 38 -12.68 -4.99 -8.11
C ALA A 38 -13.40 -4.02 -7.17
N LYS A 39 -14.20 -3.10 -7.73
CA LYS A 39 -14.99 -2.15 -6.94
C LYS A 39 -15.98 -2.85 -6.01
N THR A 40 -16.80 -3.75 -6.54
CA THR A 40 -17.82 -4.46 -5.75
C THR A 40 -17.20 -5.35 -4.67
N THR A 41 -16.03 -5.93 -4.94
CA THR A 41 -15.26 -6.72 -3.96
C THR A 41 -14.80 -5.83 -2.80
N VAL A 42 -14.17 -4.69 -3.09
CA VAL A 42 -13.71 -3.76 -2.04
C VAL A 42 -14.89 -3.22 -1.22
N ASP A 43 -15.98 -2.82 -1.87
CA ASP A 43 -17.19 -2.34 -1.18
C ASP A 43 -17.78 -3.42 -0.25
N LYS A 44 -17.74 -4.69 -0.66
CA LYS A 44 -18.18 -5.84 0.15
C LYS A 44 -17.26 -6.09 1.34
N LEU A 45 -15.95 -5.97 1.17
CA LEU A 45 -14.97 -6.16 2.26
C LEU A 45 -15.09 -5.08 3.34
N LEU A 46 -15.35 -3.83 2.93
CA LEU A 46 -15.47 -2.71 3.86
C LEU A 46 -16.85 -2.61 4.52
N LYS A 47 -17.88 -3.22 3.93
CA LYS A 47 -19.24 -3.19 4.48
C LYS A 47 -19.33 -3.99 5.78
N GLY A 48 -19.50 -3.27 6.89
CA GLY A 48 -19.62 -3.87 8.23
C GLY A 48 -18.29 -4.24 8.86
N TYR A 49 -17.17 -3.76 8.31
CA TYR A 49 -15.85 -3.90 8.92
C TYR A 49 -15.73 -2.99 10.15
N ASP A 50 -15.48 -3.56 11.33
CA ASP A 50 -15.21 -2.79 12.55
C ASP A 50 -13.69 -2.62 12.74
N ILE A 51 -13.22 -1.37 12.58
CA ILE A 51 -11.81 -0.97 12.71
C ILE A 51 -11.28 -1.09 14.14
N ARG A 52 -12.15 -1.10 15.15
CA ARG A 52 -11.75 -1.05 16.56
C ARG A 52 -11.30 -2.41 17.08
N LEU A 53 -11.65 -3.48 16.36
CA LEU A 53 -11.34 -4.84 16.76
C LEU A 53 -10.18 -5.38 15.93
N ARG A 54 -9.15 -5.85 16.64
CA ARG A 54 -8.06 -6.60 16.02
C ARG A 54 -8.59 -7.87 15.33
N PRO A 55 -7.91 -8.37 14.28
CA PRO A 55 -8.20 -9.68 13.72
C PRO A 55 -8.14 -10.77 14.80
N ASP A 56 -8.99 -11.79 14.65
CA ASP A 56 -9.11 -12.91 15.61
C ASP A 56 -9.31 -12.46 17.07
N PHE A 57 -10.11 -11.42 17.30
CA PHE A 57 -10.47 -10.95 18.64
C PHE A 57 -11.12 -12.07 19.47
N GLY A 58 -10.61 -12.31 20.68
CA GLY A 58 -11.00 -13.43 21.54
C GLY A 58 -10.33 -14.77 21.20
N GLY A 59 -9.51 -14.81 20.15
CA GLY A 59 -8.72 -15.98 19.73
C GLY A 59 -7.21 -15.74 19.84
N PRO A 60 -6.40 -16.46 19.03
CA PRO A 60 -4.94 -16.36 19.07
C PRO A 60 -4.43 -14.94 18.77
N PRO A 61 -3.18 -14.63 19.14
CA PRO A 61 -2.55 -13.37 18.78
C PRO A 61 -2.36 -13.26 17.26
N VAL A 62 -2.47 -12.04 16.74
CA VAL A 62 -2.17 -11.75 15.34
C VAL A 62 -0.66 -11.71 15.17
N ILE A 63 -0.15 -12.50 14.23
CA ILE A 63 1.28 -12.47 13.88
C ILE A 63 1.50 -11.34 12.88
N VAL A 64 2.28 -10.34 13.28
CA VAL A 64 2.69 -9.21 12.45
C VAL A 64 4.14 -9.40 12.04
N GLY A 65 4.39 -9.66 10.76
CA GLY A 65 5.72 -9.64 10.18
C GLY A 65 6.16 -8.21 9.91
N MET A 66 7.39 -7.87 10.26
CA MET A 66 7.97 -6.56 9.97
C MET A 66 9.17 -6.70 9.05
N SER A 67 9.33 -5.76 8.13
CA SER A 67 10.43 -5.68 7.19
C SER A 67 10.89 -4.24 7.06
N ILE A 68 12.18 -4.01 7.17
CA ILE A 68 12.80 -2.68 7.13
C ILE A 68 13.77 -2.65 5.96
N ASN A 69 13.65 -1.61 5.13
CA ASN A 69 14.63 -1.29 4.12
C ASN A 69 15.14 0.13 4.36
N ILE A 70 16.42 0.25 4.70
CA ILE A 70 17.07 1.52 5.04
C ILE A 70 17.39 2.25 3.73
N ALA A 71 16.87 3.47 3.58
CA ALA A 71 17.15 4.31 2.42
C ALA A 71 18.44 5.13 2.65
N SER A 72 18.56 5.78 3.81
CA SER A 72 19.72 6.57 4.20
C SER A 72 19.79 6.74 5.71
N ILE A 73 21.01 6.96 6.21
CA ILE A 73 21.27 7.54 7.52
C ILE A 73 21.75 8.96 7.24
N ASP A 74 20.98 9.94 7.70
CA ASP A 74 21.10 11.33 7.24
C ASP A 74 22.10 12.12 8.08
N SER A 75 22.02 12.02 9.40
CA SER A 75 22.92 12.69 10.32
C SER A 75 23.14 11.89 11.60
N ILE A 76 24.33 12.02 12.17
CA ILE A 76 24.70 11.51 13.49
C ILE A 76 25.19 12.73 14.27
N SER A 77 24.61 12.99 15.44
CA SER A 77 24.95 14.14 16.27
C SER A 77 25.48 13.68 17.62
N GLU A 78 26.78 13.87 17.85
CA GLU A 78 27.43 13.61 19.13
C GLU A 78 26.99 14.63 20.20
N VAL A 79 26.63 15.84 19.76
CA VAL A 79 26.13 16.92 20.63
C VAL A 79 24.74 16.59 21.18
N ASN A 80 23.83 16.13 20.32
CA ASN A 80 22.46 15.82 20.72
C ASN A 80 22.27 14.36 21.14
N MET A 81 23.28 13.50 20.96
CA MET A 81 23.21 12.06 21.20
C MET A 81 22.03 11.42 20.43
N ASP A 82 21.96 11.69 19.13
CA ASP A 82 20.94 11.14 18.24
C ASP A 82 21.46 10.90 16.82
N TYR A 83 20.69 10.11 16.08
CA TYR A 83 20.91 9.89 14.66
C TYR A 83 19.57 9.94 13.92
N THR A 84 19.59 10.41 12.69
CA THR A 84 18.40 10.48 11.82
C THR A 84 18.51 9.42 10.74
N ILE A 85 17.47 8.60 10.61
CA ILE A 85 17.39 7.52 9.64
C ILE A 85 16.10 7.64 8.82
N THR A 86 16.25 7.45 7.51
CA THR A 86 15.14 7.37 6.56
C THR A 86 15.02 5.93 6.06
N MET A 87 13.82 5.34 6.22
CA MET A 87 13.58 3.94 5.88
C MET A 87 12.18 3.69 5.30
N TYR A 88 12.07 2.60 4.55
CA TYR A 88 10.83 1.98 4.18
C TYR A 88 10.49 0.90 5.21
N PHE A 89 9.42 1.14 5.96
CA PHE A 89 8.89 0.25 6.98
C PHE A 89 7.71 -0.51 6.41
N GLN A 90 7.75 -1.84 6.44
CA GLN A 90 6.70 -2.71 5.92
C GLN A 90 6.21 -3.63 7.02
N GLN A 91 4.89 -3.79 7.08
CA GLN A 91 4.21 -4.70 7.99
C GLN A 91 3.31 -5.63 7.19
N SER A 92 3.32 -6.91 7.54
CA SER A 92 2.43 -7.90 6.98
C SER A 92 1.68 -8.63 8.10
N TRP A 93 0.38 -8.74 7.97
CA TRP A 93 -0.45 -9.55 8.87
C TRP A 93 -1.58 -10.19 8.09
N ARG A 94 -2.21 -11.19 8.69
CA ARG A 94 -3.36 -11.87 8.06
C ARG A 94 -4.65 -11.47 8.76
N ASP A 95 -5.58 -10.90 8.01
CA ASP A 95 -6.95 -10.64 8.44
C ASP A 95 -7.94 -11.42 7.58
N LYS A 96 -8.61 -12.40 8.19
CA LYS A 96 -9.60 -13.26 7.52
C LYS A 96 -10.81 -12.48 7.02
N ARG A 97 -11.12 -11.32 7.60
CA ARG A 97 -12.25 -10.46 7.19
C ARG A 97 -12.01 -9.81 5.82
N LEU A 98 -10.75 -9.66 5.43
CA LEU A 98 -10.33 -9.01 4.17
C LEU A 98 -10.00 -10.03 3.07
N ALA A 99 -10.33 -11.31 3.25
CA ALA A 99 -10.14 -12.34 2.24
C ALA A 99 -11.20 -12.26 1.14
N TYR A 100 -10.80 -12.48 -0.11
CA TYR A 100 -11.66 -12.44 -1.28
C TYR A 100 -11.33 -13.57 -2.25
N THR A 101 -12.34 -14.00 -3.01
CA THR A 101 -12.24 -15.15 -3.93
C THR A 101 -12.59 -14.80 -5.38
N GLU A 102 -13.23 -13.64 -5.55
CA GLU A 102 -13.74 -13.10 -6.80
C GLU A 102 -12.61 -12.79 -7.81
N MET A 103 -11.38 -12.59 -7.31
CA MET A 103 -10.20 -12.28 -8.12
C MET A 103 -8.96 -13.01 -7.58
N LYS A 104 -8.08 -13.46 -8.48
CA LYS A 104 -6.78 -14.07 -8.12
C LYS A 104 -5.62 -13.06 -8.01
N LEU A 105 -5.89 -11.78 -8.32
CA LEU A 105 -4.88 -10.72 -8.33
C LEU A 105 -4.79 -10.05 -6.96
N ASN A 106 -3.61 -9.55 -6.61
CA ASN A 106 -3.41 -8.72 -5.42
C ASN A 106 -3.96 -7.32 -5.68
N LEU A 107 -4.79 -6.82 -4.77
CA LEU A 107 -5.38 -5.49 -4.88
C LEU A 107 -4.45 -4.49 -4.19
N THR A 108 -3.81 -3.62 -4.97
CA THR A 108 -3.10 -2.46 -4.41
C THR A 108 -4.10 -1.31 -4.32
N LEU A 109 -4.44 -0.91 -3.11
CA LEU A 109 -5.44 0.11 -2.83
C LEU A 109 -4.79 1.47 -2.61
N ASP A 110 -5.60 2.52 -2.75
CA ASP A 110 -5.19 3.88 -2.43
C ASP A 110 -4.92 4.05 -0.93
N ASN A 111 -4.05 4.99 -0.59
CA ASN A 111 -3.61 5.22 0.78
C ASN A 111 -4.75 5.63 1.75
N ARG A 112 -5.87 6.13 1.24
CA ARG A 112 -7.04 6.56 2.03
C ARG A 112 -7.79 5.39 2.66
N VAL A 113 -7.66 4.19 2.10
CA VAL A 113 -8.28 2.98 2.67
C VAL A 113 -7.62 2.58 3.99
N ALA A 114 -6.36 2.96 4.21
CA ALA A 114 -5.66 2.68 5.46
C ALA A 114 -6.39 3.22 6.69
N ASP A 115 -7.08 4.37 6.56
CA ASP A 115 -7.82 5.00 7.67
C ASP A 115 -9.16 4.29 7.97
N GLN A 116 -9.57 3.33 7.13
CA GLN A 116 -10.78 2.50 7.29
C GLN A 116 -10.45 1.04 7.66
N LEU A 117 -9.17 0.73 7.86
CA LEU A 117 -8.72 -0.60 8.23
C LEU A 117 -8.14 -0.58 9.64
N TRP A 118 -8.10 -1.76 10.25
CA TRP A 118 -7.33 -1.93 11.49
C TRP A 118 -5.86 -2.01 11.11
N LEU A 119 -5.01 -1.25 11.82
CA LEU A 119 -3.56 -1.26 11.67
C LEU A 119 -2.95 -1.56 13.03
N PRO A 120 -1.84 -2.32 13.10
CA PRO A 120 -1.12 -2.50 14.36
C PRO A 120 -0.50 -1.18 14.81
N ASP A 121 -0.54 -0.93 16.12
CA ASP A 121 -0.11 0.28 16.81
C ASP A 121 1.39 0.27 17.13
N THR A 122 2.21 -0.02 16.12
CA THR A 122 3.66 -0.07 16.32
C THR A 122 4.29 1.32 16.43
N TYR A 123 5.17 1.49 17.42
CA TYR A 123 5.91 2.73 17.67
C TYR A 123 7.40 2.47 17.91
N PHE A 124 8.20 3.53 17.80
CA PHE A 124 9.64 3.49 18.07
C PHE A 124 9.91 4.01 19.47
N LEU A 125 10.53 3.21 20.33
CA LEU A 125 10.69 3.54 21.75
C LEU A 125 11.67 4.70 21.96
N ASN A 126 12.76 4.71 21.19
CA ASN A 126 13.82 5.70 21.28
C ASN A 126 13.65 6.89 20.31
N ASP A 127 12.47 7.07 19.73
CA ASP A 127 12.20 8.18 18.83
C ASP A 127 12.06 9.50 19.60
N LYS A 128 12.84 10.51 19.22
CA LYS A 128 12.66 11.90 19.65
C LYS A 128 11.68 12.63 18.74
N LYS A 129 11.72 12.33 17.44
CA LYS A 129 10.91 12.99 16.42
C LYS A 129 10.87 12.12 15.16
N SER A 130 9.68 11.69 14.78
CA SER A 130 9.42 11.02 13.52
C SER A 130 8.38 11.73 12.68
N PHE A 131 8.47 11.56 11.37
CA PHE A 131 7.44 12.00 10.44
C PHE A 131 7.30 11.06 9.25
N LEU A 132 6.07 10.97 8.74
CA LEU A 132 5.75 10.28 7.51
C LEU A 132 5.94 11.21 6.32
N HIS A 133 6.65 10.76 5.29
CA HIS A 133 6.84 11.55 4.07
C HIS A 133 5.51 11.77 3.34
N GLY A 134 5.17 13.03 3.07
CA GLY A 134 3.87 13.44 2.52
C GLY A 134 3.86 13.98 1.09
N VAL A 135 4.96 13.89 0.35
CA VAL A 135 5.08 14.47 -1.00
C VAL A 135 4.95 13.36 -2.05
N THR A 136 4.03 13.43 -3.02
CA THR A 136 2.88 14.35 -3.20
C THR A 136 1.64 13.96 -2.38
N VAL A 137 1.62 12.73 -1.86
CA VAL A 137 0.62 12.20 -0.92
C VAL A 137 1.35 11.54 0.25
N LYS A 138 0.64 11.27 1.37
CA LYS A 138 1.20 10.43 2.44
C LYS A 138 1.66 9.10 1.84
N ASN A 139 2.96 8.82 1.95
CA ASN A 139 3.60 7.62 1.39
C ASN A 139 3.21 6.40 2.22
N ARG A 140 1.98 5.94 2.00
CA ARG A 140 1.39 4.74 2.58
C ARG A 140 0.95 3.85 1.43
N MET A 141 1.28 2.57 1.49
CA MET A 141 0.83 1.56 0.53
C MET A 141 0.01 0.52 1.28
N ILE A 142 -1.17 0.19 0.77
CA ILE A 142 -1.95 -0.95 1.22
C ILE A 142 -2.08 -1.92 0.05
N ARG A 143 -1.68 -3.17 0.28
CA ARG A 143 -1.88 -4.25 -0.68
C ARG A 143 -2.58 -5.41 0.02
N LEU A 144 -3.74 -5.78 -0.51
CA LEU A 144 -4.50 -6.93 -0.07
C LEU A 144 -4.17 -8.13 -0.96
N HIS A 145 -4.05 -9.28 -0.32
CA HIS A 145 -3.92 -10.58 -0.97
C HIS A 145 -5.23 -11.38 -0.81
N PRO A 146 -5.55 -12.29 -1.76
CA PRO A 146 -6.80 -13.05 -1.73
C PRO A 146 -6.99 -13.91 -0.46
N ASP A 147 -5.90 -14.32 0.18
CA ASP A 147 -5.88 -15.13 1.40
C ASP A 147 -6.15 -14.35 2.70
N GLY A 148 -6.37 -13.03 2.59
CA GLY A 148 -6.54 -12.10 3.69
C GLY A 148 -5.22 -11.50 4.20
N THR A 149 -4.08 -11.77 3.57
CA THR A 149 -2.82 -11.12 3.94
C THR A 149 -2.85 -9.66 3.51
N VAL A 150 -2.54 -8.77 4.45
CA VAL A 150 -2.43 -7.33 4.25
C VAL A 150 -0.97 -6.94 4.33
N LEU A 151 -0.49 -6.23 3.32
CA LEU A 151 0.81 -5.57 3.34
C LEU A 151 0.60 -4.07 3.47
N TYR A 152 1.16 -3.50 4.54
CA TYR A 152 1.17 -2.07 4.81
C TYR A 152 2.60 -1.55 4.71
N GLY A 153 2.84 -0.58 3.84
CA GLY A 153 4.14 0.04 3.67
C GLY A 153 4.10 1.52 4.01
N LEU A 154 5.15 2.00 4.69
CA LEU A 154 5.35 3.39 5.09
C LEU A 154 6.77 3.84 4.72
N ARG A 155 6.93 5.12 4.35
CA ARG A 155 8.23 5.78 4.30
C ARG A 155 8.34 6.74 5.47
N ILE A 156 9.20 6.42 6.42
CA ILE A 156 9.38 7.15 7.69
C ILE A 156 10.79 7.71 7.74
N THR A 157 10.91 8.95 8.23
CA THR A 157 12.18 9.46 8.79
C THR A 157 11.97 9.63 10.28
N THR A 158 12.89 9.06 11.06
CA THR A 158 12.89 9.16 12.52
C THR A 158 14.27 9.60 13.00
N THR A 159 14.26 10.49 13.99
CA THR A 159 15.45 10.87 14.75
C THR A 159 15.41 10.10 16.06
N ALA A 160 16.25 9.08 16.16
CA ALA A 160 16.31 8.18 17.30
C ALA A 160 17.46 8.56 18.23
N ALA A 161 17.21 8.49 19.54
CA ALA A 161 18.21 8.71 20.57
C ALA A 161 19.22 7.56 20.58
N CYS A 162 20.51 7.91 20.71
CA CYS A 162 21.60 6.96 20.83
C CYS A 162 22.64 7.50 21.81
N MET A 163 22.82 6.80 22.93
CA MET A 163 23.82 7.14 23.93
C MET A 163 25.22 6.73 23.44
N MET A 164 26.10 7.72 23.24
CA MET A 164 27.46 7.49 22.73
C MET A 164 28.52 7.57 23.85
N ASP A 165 29.52 6.68 23.83
CA ASP A 165 30.68 6.77 24.72
C ASP A 165 31.86 7.46 24.02
N LEU A 166 32.05 8.75 24.30
CA LEU A 166 33.07 9.60 23.65
C LEU A 166 34.43 9.60 24.36
N ARG A 167 34.69 8.69 25.32
CA ARG A 167 35.97 8.64 26.04
C ARG A 167 37.19 8.45 25.15
N ARG A 168 37.01 7.88 23.95
CA ARG A 168 38.07 7.59 22.98
C ARG A 168 38.00 8.43 21.71
N TYR A 169 37.23 9.52 21.70
CA TYR A 169 37.07 10.36 20.51
C TYR A 169 38.43 10.82 19.94
N PRO A 170 38.68 10.74 18.62
CA PRO A 170 37.79 10.29 17.53
C PRO A 170 38.01 8.81 17.12
N LEU A 171 38.61 7.98 17.97
CA LEU A 171 38.96 6.57 17.74
C LEU A 171 38.07 5.63 18.58
N ASP A 172 36.78 5.91 18.58
CA ASP A 172 35.72 5.21 19.27
C ASP A 172 34.82 4.41 18.32
N GLU A 173 34.07 3.46 18.87
CA GLU A 173 33.04 2.70 18.17
C GLU A 173 31.71 2.93 18.88
N GLN A 174 30.65 3.22 18.11
CA GLN A 174 29.32 3.51 18.65
C GLN A 174 28.30 2.47 18.18
N ASN A 175 27.44 2.04 19.10
CA ASN A 175 26.34 1.12 18.83
C ASN A 175 25.00 1.83 19.05
N CYS A 176 24.33 2.18 17.95
CA CYS A 176 23.02 2.82 17.98
C CYS A 176 21.93 1.83 17.58
N THR A 177 20.95 1.63 18.47
CA THR A 177 19.81 0.74 18.26
C THR A 177 18.58 1.48 17.78
N LEU A 178 17.67 0.77 17.10
CA LEU A 178 16.31 1.22 16.84
C LEU A 178 15.36 0.22 17.46
N GLU A 179 14.59 0.66 18.45
CA GLU A 179 13.71 -0.21 19.23
C GLU A 179 12.26 -0.05 18.77
N ILE A 180 11.62 -1.17 18.46
CA ILE A 180 10.26 -1.22 17.88
C ILE A 180 9.38 -2.01 18.83
N GLU A 181 8.28 -1.40 19.25
CA GLU A 181 7.31 -1.99 20.16
C GLU A 181 5.88 -1.83 19.62
N SER A 182 4.93 -2.47 20.31
CA SER A 182 3.49 -2.40 20.09
C SER A 182 2.81 -2.22 21.43
#